data_AF-G5LT45-F1
#
_entry.id   AF-G5LT45-F1
#
_cell.length_a   1.000
_cell.length_b   1.000
_cell.length_c   1.000
_cell.angle_alpha   90.00
_cell.angle_beta   90.00
_cell.angle_gamma   90.00
#
_symmetry.space_group_name_H-M   'P 1'
#
loop_
_entity.id
_entity.type
_entity.pdbx_description
1 polymer ?
#
loop_
_entity_poly.entity_id
_entity_poly.type
_entity_poly.pdbx_seq_one_letter_code
_entity_poly.pdbx_strand_id
1 'polypeptide(L)'
;QIFEALESALATATKKKYEQEIDVRVEIDRKSGDFDTFRRWLIVEEVTMPTKEITLEAARFEDESLNVGDYVEDQIESVTFDRITTQTAKQVIVQKVREAERAMVVDQFRDQEGEIVTGVVKKVNRDNISLEIKSEGMAGNAEAVILREDMLPRENFRPGDRIRGVLYAVRPEARGAQLFVTRSKPEMLIELFRIEVPEIGEEVIEIKAAARDPGSRAKIAVKTNDKRIDPVGACVGMRGAHE
;
A
#
# COMPACT_ATOMS: atom_id res chain seq x y z
N GLN A 1 -10.00 11.12 -9.42
CA GLN A 1 -9.87 9.82 -8.73
C GLN A 1 -11.19 9.25 -8.18
N ILE A 2 -11.88 9.85 -7.18
CA ILE A 2 -13.14 9.26 -6.66
C ILE A 2 -14.28 9.30 -7.70
N PHE A 3 -14.48 10.46 -8.35
CA PHE A 3 -15.47 10.62 -9.42
C PHE A 3 -15.21 9.70 -10.60
N GLU A 4 -13.98 9.64 -11.12
CA GLU A 4 -13.57 8.70 -12.18
C GLU A 4 -13.88 7.23 -11.83
N ALA A 5 -13.70 6.84 -10.56
CA ALA A 5 -14.01 5.49 -10.12
C ALA A 5 -15.51 5.21 -10.10
N LEU A 6 -16.30 6.20 -9.68
CA LEU A 6 -17.76 6.16 -9.72
C LEU A 6 -18.26 6.10 -11.17
N GLU A 7 -17.73 6.93 -12.05
CA GLU A 7 -18.02 6.95 -13.49
C GLU A 7 -17.76 5.58 -14.12
N SER A 8 -16.58 5.00 -13.88
CA SER A 8 -16.23 3.65 -14.37
C SER A 8 -17.16 2.56 -13.82
N ALA A 9 -17.53 2.65 -12.54
CA ALA A 9 -18.44 1.69 -11.92
C ALA A 9 -19.87 1.81 -12.47
N LEU A 10 -20.36 3.03 -12.66
CA LEU A 10 -21.66 3.31 -13.28
C LEU A 10 -21.67 2.85 -14.74
N ALA A 11 -20.62 3.14 -15.52
CA ALA A 11 -20.47 2.66 -16.88
C ALA A 11 -20.53 1.12 -16.97
N THR A 12 -19.86 0.42 -16.04
CA THR A 12 -19.91 -1.04 -15.96
C THR A 12 -21.31 -1.56 -15.61
N ALA A 13 -22.02 -0.86 -14.70
CA ALA A 13 -23.38 -1.21 -14.33
C ALA A 13 -24.35 -1.00 -15.50
N THR A 14 -24.20 0.09 -16.25
CA THR A 14 -24.97 0.37 -17.48
C THR A 14 -24.71 -0.69 -18.53
N LYS A 15 -23.44 -1.03 -18.79
CA LYS A 15 -23.06 -2.07 -19.77
C LYS A 15 -23.75 -3.40 -19.50
N LYS A 16 -23.96 -3.78 -18.24
CA LYS A 16 -24.66 -5.03 -17.86
C LYS A 16 -26.16 -5.03 -18.13
N LYS A 17 -26.80 -3.87 -18.28
CA LYS A 17 -28.23 -3.78 -18.61
C LYS A 17 -28.50 -4.02 -20.10
N TYR A 18 -27.52 -3.76 -20.96
CA TYR A 18 -27.64 -3.97 -22.39
C TYR A 18 -27.25 -5.41 -22.75
N GLU A 19 -28.00 -6.04 -23.65
CA GLU A 19 -27.71 -7.39 -24.15
C GLU A 19 -26.47 -7.42 -25.05
N GLN A 20 -26.20 -6.30 -25.72
CA GLN A 20 -25.07 -6.13 -26.62
C GLN A 20 -23.85 -5.63 -25.85
N GLU A 21 -22.67 -6.05 -26.29
CA GLU A 21 -21.44 -5.58 -25.71
C GLU A 21 -21.11 -4.16 -26.21
N ILE A 22 -21.62 -3.16 -25.49
CA ILE A 22 -21.39 -1.74 -25.77
C ILE A 22 -20.20 -1.18 -24.98
N ASP A 23 -19.68 -0.03 -25.43
CA ASP A 23 -18.77 0.80 -24.65
C ASP A 23 -19.51 2.02 -24.12
N VAL A 24 -19.32 2.34 -22.85
CA VAL A 24 -20.10 3.35 -22.12
C VAL A 24 -19.15 4.24 -21.34
N ARG A 25 -19.38 5.55 -21.44
CA ARG A 25 -18.75 6.57 -20.60
C ARG A 25 -19.82 7.22 -19.74
N VAL A 26 -19.48 7.49 -18.50
CA VAL A 26 -20.32 8.27 -17.59
C VAL A 26 -19.54 9.50 -17.20
N GLU A 27 -20.19 10.65 -17.13
CA GLU A 27 -19.59 11.90 -16.69
C GLU A 27 -20.42 12.46 -15.53
N ILE A 28 -19.77 12.75 -14.41
CA ILE A 28 -20.42 13.29 -13.22
C ILE A 28 -20.06 14.77 -13.07
N ASP A 29 -21.07 15.65 -13.00
CA ASP A 29 -20.88 17.05 -12.64
C ASP A 29 -20.42 17.13 -11.18
N ARG A 30 -19.24 17.73 -10.96
CA ARG A 30 -18.61 17.79 -9.64
C ARG A 30 -19.30 18.74 -8.66
N LYS A 31 -20.16 19.64 -9.14
CA LYS A 31 -20.88 20.63 -8.34
C LYS A 31 -22.28 20.15 -7.98
N SER A 32 -23.05 19.68 -8.96
CA SER A 32 -24.42 19.21 -8.73
C SER A 32 -24.49 17.75 -8.30
N GLY A 33 -23.53 16.93 -8.75
CA GLY A 33 -23.54 15.47 -8.56
C GLY A 33 -24.44 14.73 -9.55
N ASP A 34 -25.05 15.46 -10.50
CA ASP A 34 -25.79 14.86 -11.61
C ASP A 34 -24.81 14.17 -12.56
N PHE A 35 -25.30 13.17 -13.30
CA PHE A 35 -24.45 12.40 -14.20
C PHE A 35 -25.16 12.05 -15.49
N ASP A 36 -24.40 12.18 -16.57
CA ASP A 36 -24.81 11.85 -17.92
C ASP A 36 -24.10 10.58 -18.38
N THR A 37 -24.83 9.76 -19.13
CA THR A 37 -24.32 8.49 -19.65
C THR A 37 -24.27 8.58 -21.17
N PHE A 38 -23.13 8.23 -21.73
CA PHE A 38 -22.87 8.25 -23.16
C PHE A 38 -22.49 6.85 -23.61
N ARG A 39 -23.11 6.38 -24.69
CA ARG A 39 -22.59 5.25 -25.45
C ARG A 39 -21.53 5.77 -26.40
N ARG A 40 -20.40 5.07 -26.51
CA ARG A 40 -19.31 5.50 -27.38
C ARG A 40 -18.89 4.43 -28.38
N TRP A 41 -18.46 4.88 -29.55
CA TRP A 41 -17.87 4.05 -30.60
C TRP A 41 -16.48 4.56 -30.93
N LEU A 42 -15.51 3.65 -30.97
CA LEU A 42 -14.15 3.93 -31.42
C LEU A 42 -14.13 4.05 -32.94
N ILE A 43 -13.54 5.14 -33.44
CA ILE A 43 -13.40 5.36 -34.88
C ILE A 43 -12.22 4.54 -35.39
N VAL A 44 -12.50 3.62 -36.31
CA VAL A 44 -11.51 2.70 -36.91
C VAL A 44 -11.60 2.72 -38.43
N GLU A 45 -10.53 2.28 -39.10
CA GLU A 45 -10.54 2.11 -40.56
C GLU A 45 -11.37 0.89 -40.99
N GLU A 46 -11.26 -0.21 -40.24
CA GLU A 46 -11.97 -1.46 -40.51
C GLU A 46 -12.69 -1.93 -39.24
N VAL A 47 -14.01 -2.12 -39.34
CA VAL A 47 -14.87 -2.48 -38.21
C VAL A 47 -14.82 -3.98 -37.96
N THR A 48 -14.34 -4.35 -36.78
CA THR A 48 -14.32 -5.73 -36.26
C THR A 48 -15.42 -5.98 -35.23
N MET A 49 -15.79 -4.95 -34.46
CA MET A 49 -16.82 -4.99 -33.42
C MET A 49 -17.89 -3.92 -33.68
N PRO A 50 -18.94 -4.22 -34.46
CA PRO A 50 -19.97 -3.23 -34.84
C PRO A 50 -20.71 -2.57 -33.67
N THR A 51 -20.69 -3.17 -32.47
CA THR A 51 -21.34 -2.62 -31.28
C THR A 51 -20.52 -1.53 -30.58
N LYS A 52 -19.22 -1.42 -30.88
CA LYS A 52 -18.23 -0.52 -30.25
C LYS A 52 -17.37 0.25 -31.23
N GLU A 53 -17.45 -0.02 -32.52
CA GLU A 53 -16.60 0.57 -33.55
C GLU A 53 -17.45 1.19 -34.66
N ILE A 54 -16.96 2.27 -35.25
CA ILE A 54 -17.59 2.99 -36.35
C ILE A 54 -16.52 3.38 -37.39
N THR A 55 -16.89 3.43 -38.66
CA THR A 55 -15.97 3.88 -39.72
C THR A 55 -15.79 5.40 -39.66
N LEU A 56 -14.61 5.88 -40.09
CA LEU A 56 -14.35 7.32 -40.19
C LEU A 56 -15.37 8.05 -41.06
N GLU A 57 -15.80 7.44 -42.17
CA GLU A 57 -16.82 8.01 -43.05
C GLU A 57 -18.14 8.24 -42.33
N ALA A 58 -18.58 7.27 -41.51
CA ALA A 58 -19.82 7.38 -40.74
C ALA A 58 -19.68 8.39 -39.58
N ALA A 59 -18.55 8.39 -38.87
CA ALA A 59 -18.29 9.34 -37.79
C ALA A 59 -18.29 10.81 -38.27
N ARG A 60 -17.76 11.07 -39.48
CA ARG A 60 -17.72 12.42 -40.07
C ARG A 60 -19.08 12.99 -40.44
N PHE A 61 -20.13 12.16 -40.54
CA PHE A 61 -21.49 12.68 -40.70
C PHE A 61 -22.00 13.39 -39.44
N GLU A 62 -21.50 13.02 -38.26
CA GLU A 62 -21.86 13.65 -37.00
C GLU A 62 -20.94 14.81 -36.67
N ASP A 63 -19.63 14.62 -36.81
CA ASP A 63 -18.64 15.67 -36.62
C ASP A 63 -17.44 15.49 -37.57
N GLU A 64 -17.28 16.45 -38.47
CA GLU A 64 -16.25 16.43 -39.52
C GLU A 64 -14.82 16.57 -38.98
N SER A 65 -14.66 16.99 -37.72
CA SER A 65 -13.36 17.18 -37.06
C SER A 65 -12.75 15.89 -36.51
N LEU A 66 -13.53 14.79 -36.45
CA LEU A 66 -13.11 13.52 -35.86
C LEU A 66 -12.12 12.75 -36.75
N ASN A 67 -11.17 12.08 -36.10
CA ASN A 67 -10.15 11.27 -36.74
C ASN A 67 -10.18 9.82 -36.25
N VAL A 68 -9.49 8.94 -36.98
CA VAL A 68 -9.30 7.55 -36.54
C VAL A 68 -8.59 7.54 -35.19
N GLY A 69 -9.15 6.78 -34.23
CA GLY A 69 -8.70 6.71 -32.85
C GLY A 69 -9.51 7.57 -31.87
N ASP A 70 -10.33 8.50 -32.36
CA ASP A 70 -11.27 9.26 -31.51
C ASP A 70 -12.53 8.43 -31.22
N TYR A 71 -13.41 8.99 -30.37
CA TYR A 71 -14.69 8.38 -30.01
C TYR A 71 -15.85 9.25 -30.46
N VAL A 72 -16.84 8.65 -31.11
CA VAL A 72 -18.19 9.23 -31.29
C VAL A 72 -19.00 8.87 -30.06
N GLU A 73 -19.73 9.83 -29.49
CA GLU A 73 -20.50 9.65 -28.26
C GLU A 73 -21.97 10.05 -28.45
N ASP A 74 -22.89 9.12 -28.19
CA ASP A 74 -24.33 9.39 -28.13
C ASP A 74 -24.82 9.38 -26.68
N GLN A 75 -25.56 10.42 -26.30
CA GLN A 75 -26.20 10.45 -24.99
C GLN A 75 -27.31 9.39 -24.93
N ILE A 76 -27.24 8.53 -23.93
CA ILE A 76 -28.24 7.49 -23.67
C ILE A 76 -28.91 7.71 -22.33
N GLU A 77 -30.05 7.06 -22.11
CA GLU A 77 -30.74 7.15 -20.83
C GLU A 77 -29.84 6.63 -19.70
N SER A 78 -29.51 7.52 -18.77
CA SER A 78 -28.75 7.19 -17.57
C SER A 78 -29.48 6.13 -16.75
N VAL A 79 -28.72 5.18 -16.21
CA VAL A 79 -29.29 4.20 -15.30
C VAL A 79 -29.87 4.91 -14.09
N THR A 80 -31.16 4.71 -13.83
CA THR A 80 -31.82 5.26 -12.65
C THR A 80 -31.08 4.88 -11.38
N PHE A 81 -30.99 5.84 -10.45
CA PHE A 81 -30.41 5.64 -9.12
C PHE A 81 -31.30 4.71 -8.28
N ASP A 82 -31.24 3.42 -8.59
CA ASP A 82 -31.92 2.37 -7.85
C ASP A 82 -31.10 1.96 -6.62
N ARG A 83 -31.66 1.10 -5.77
CA ARG A 83 -30.98 0.60 -4.56
C ARG A 83 -29.64 -0.05 -4.89
N ILE A 84 -29.53 -0.70 -6.05
CA ILE A 84 -28.35 -1.45 -6.50
C ILE A 84 -27.21 -0.50 -6.92
N THR A 85 -27.51 0.55 -7.69
CA THR A 85 -26.50 1.53 -8.11
C THR A 85 -26.01 2.36 -6.92
N THR A 86 -26.91 2.68 -5.99
CA THR A 86 -26.55 3.34 -4.71
C THR A 86 -25.59 2.49 -3.87
N GLN A 87 -25.84 1.18 -3.73
CA GLN A 87 -24.94 0.28 -3.00
C GLN A 87 -23.58 0.15 -3.68
N THR A 88 -23.58 0.08 -5.02
CA THR A 88 -22.35 0.02 -5.83
C THR A 88 -21.53 1.30 -5.65
N ALA A 89 -22.16 2.46 -5.75
CA ALA A 89 -21.53 3.76 -5.51
C ALA A 89 -20.91 3.84 -4.11
N LYS A 90 -21.66 3.46 -3.07
CA LYS A 90 -21.14 3.39 -1.70
C LYS A 90 -19.92 2.48 -1.61
N GLN A 91 -19.98 1.30 -2.24
CA GLN A 91 -18.87 0.35 -2.22
C GLN A 91 -17.63 0.91 -2.91
N VAL A 92 -17.77 1.55 -4.07
CA VAL A 92 -16.68 2.17 -4.82
C VAL A 92 -16.05 3.31 -4.03
N ILE A 93 -16.87 4.17 -3.42
CA ILE A 93 -16.39 5.26 -2.56
C ILE A 93 -15.58 4.69 -1.40
N VAL A 94 -16.13 3.71 -0.66
CA VAL A 94 -15.43 3.10 0.47
C VAL A 94 -14.13 2.42 0.03
N GLN A 95 -14.12 1.78 -1.15
CA GLN A 95 -12.90 1.19 -1.71
C GLN A 95 -11.86 2.25 -2.03
N LYS A 96 -12.23 3.35 -2.71
CA LYS A 96 -11.29 4.42 -3.07
C LYS A 96 -10.76 5.18 -1.87
N VAL A 97 -11.60 5.42 -0.86
CA VAL A 97 -11.14 5.99 0.42
C VAL A 97 -10.10 5.09 1.07
N ARG A 98 -10.37 3.77 1.14
CA ARG A 98 -9.39 2.80 1.68
C ARG A 98 -8.10 2.73 0.87
N GLU A 99 -8.18 2.85 -0.46
CA GLU A 99 -6.98 2.90 -1.31
C GLU A 99 -6.16 4.16 -1.06
N ALA A 100 -6.80 5.31 -0.87
CA ALA A 100 -6.12 6.56 -0.53
C ALA A 100 -5.47 6.49 0.85
N GLU A 101 -6.18 6.01 1.87
CA GLU A 101 -5.63 5.78 3.22
C GLU A 101 -4.39 4.87 3.18
N ARG A 102 -4.44 3.80 2.37
CA ARG A 102 -3.32 2.87 2.15
C ARG A 102 -2.13 3.51 1.47
N ALA A 103 -2.34 4.32 0.44
CA ALA A 103 -1.25 5.02 -0.23
C ALA A 103 -0.52 5.95 0.75
N MET A 104 -1.29 6.67 1.58
CA MET A 104 -0.73 7.53 2.62
C MET A 104 0.09 6.75 3.65
N VAL A 105 -0.36 5.56 4.08
CA VAL A 105 0.41 4.70 4.99
C VAL A 105 1.73 4.28 4.36
N VAL A 106 1.71 3.81 3.11
CA VAL A 106 2.93 3.40 2.41
C VAL A 106 3.93 4.54 2.30
N ASP A 107 3.49 5.72 1.88
CA ASP A 107 4.36 6.89 1.73
C ASP A 107 4.96 7.32 3.07
N GLN A 108 4.19 7.27 4.16
CA GLN A 108 4.66 7.67 5.49
C GLN A 108 5.69 6.71 6.09
N PHE A 109 5.49 5.40 5.91
CA PHE A 109 6.37 4.38 6.51
C PHE A 109 7.57 4.02 5.62
N ARG A 110 7.60 4.53 4.38
CA ARG A 110 8.72 4.32 3.46
C ARG A 110 10.04 4.85 4.01
N ASP A 111 10.00 5.99 4.68
CA ASP A 111 11.19 6.61 5.26
C ASP A 111 11.63 5.93 6.57
N GLN A 112 10.74 5.16 7.20
CA GLN A 112 11.01 4.38 8.43
C GLN A 112 11.45 2.93 8.12
N GLU A 113 11.63 2.58 6.84
CA GLU A 113 12.13 1.25 6.47
C GLU A 113 13.56 1.08 6.98
N GLY A 114 13.76 0.04 7.79
CA GLY A 114 15.01 -0.24 8.49
C GLY A 114 14.98 0.16 9.97
N GLU A 115 13.98 0.90 10.44
CA GLU A 115 13.91 1.36 11.84
C GLU A 115 13.14 0.42 12.77
N ILE A 116 13.42 0.50 14.08
CA ILE A 116 12.64 -0.21 15.10
C ILE A 116 11.32 0.50 15.36
N VAL A 117 10.23 -0.15 14.98
CA VAL A 117 8.86 0.26 15.26
C VAL A 117 8.30 -0.49 16.46
N THR A 118 7.42 0.17 17.22
CA THR A 118 6.69 -0.44 18.34
C THR A 118 5.22 -0.56 17.99
N GLY A 119 4.66 -1.77 18.14
CA GLY A 119 3.25 -2.05 17.87
C GLY A 119 2.58 -2.82 19.00
N VAL A 120 1.25 -2.85 18.97
CA VAL A 120 0.41 -3.65 19.86
C VAL A 120 -0.18 -4.82 19.08
N VAL A 121 -0.10 -6.03 19.63
CA VAL A 121 -0.69 -7.21 19.00
C VAL A 121 -2.21 -7.10 18.96
N LYS A 122 -2.79 -7.13 17.76
CA LYS A 122 -4.24 -7.22 17.55
C LYS A 122 -4.71 -8.66 17.48
N LYS A 123 -4.01 -9.46 16.68
CA LYS A 123 -4.42 -10.82 16.34
C LYS A 123 -3.20 -11.72 16.23
N VAL A 124 -3.34 -12.92 16.75
CA VAL A 124 -2.34 -13.99 16.63
C VAL A 124 -2.98 -15.10 15.81
N ASN A 125 -2.44 -15.34 14.62
CA ASN A 125 -2.80 -16.49 13.78
C ASN A 125 -1.72 -17.56 13.90
N ARG A 126 -1.95 -18.73 13.27
CA ARG A 126 -0.98 -19.83 13.28
C ARG A 126 0.35 -19.43 12.61
N ASP A 127 0.28 -18.68 11.52
CA ASP A 127 1.43 -18.41 10.64
C ASP A 127 1.93 -16.97 10.70
N ASN A 128 1.19 -16.07 11.36
CA ASN A 128 1.56 -14.66 11.49
C ASN A 128 0.92 -13.98 12.71
N ILE A 129 1.47 -12.83 13.07
CA ILE A 129 0.95 -11.94 14.11
C ILE A 129 0.64 -10.60 13.47
N SER A 130 -0.60 -10.14 13.63
CA SER A 130 -1.01 -8.80 13.20
C SER A 130 -0.78 -7.80 14.32
N LEU A 131 -0.04 -6.75 14.02
CA LEU A 131 0.30 -5.64 14.90
C LEU A 131 -0.41 -4.37 14.45
N GLU A 132 -0.75 -3.54 15.42
CA GLU A 132 -1.15 -2.17 15.21
C GLU A 132 0.01 -1.25 15.60
N ILE A 133 0.55 -0.53 14.62
CA ILE A 133 1.68 0.39 14.80
C ILE A 133 1.18 1.83 14.76
N LYS A 134 1.79 2.67 15.59
CA LYS A 134 1.57 4.12 15.58
C LYS A 134 2.87 4.78 15.15
N SER A 135 2.79 5.67 14.17
CA SER A 135 3.86 6.60 13.85
C SER A 135 3.48 7.98 14.40
N GLU A 136 4.48 8.70 14.91
CA GLU A 136 4.34 10.13 15.16
C GLU A 136 3.98 10.82 13.83
N GLY A 137 2.93 11.64 13.83
CA GLY A 137 2.42 12.32 12.62
C GLY A 137 1.19 11.69 11.95
N MET A 138 0.75 10.48 12.34
CA MET A 138 -0.48 9.88 11.78
C MET A 138 -1.64 9.89 12.79
N ALA A 139 -2.81 10.37 12.38
CA ALA A 139 -4.05 10.31 13.18
C ALA A 139 -4.73 8.93 13.19
N GLY A 140 -4.12 7.94 12.54
CA GLY A 140 -4.61 6.58 12.38
C GLY A 140 -3.57 5.54 12.77
N ASN A 141 -4.01 4.29 12.87
CA ASN A 141 -3.13 3.18 13.16
C ASN A 141 -2.84 2.39 11.88
N ALA A 142 -1.58 2.03 11.65
CA ALA A 142 -1.19 1.19 10.54
C ALA A 142 -1.18 -0.28 10.96
N GLU A 143 -1.64 -1.16 10.07
CA GLU A 143 -1.56 -2.61 10.28
C GLU A 143 -0.25 -3.15 9.74
N ALA A 144 0.49 -3.83 10.61
CA ALA A 144 1.71 -4.53 10.27
C ALA A 144 1.59 -6.02 10.58
N VAL A 145 2.47 -6.80 9.97
CA VAL A 145 2.51 -8.25 10.18
C VAL A 145 3.93 -8.69 10.51
N ILE A 146 4.04 -9.59 11.48
CA ILE A 146 5.24 -10.41 11.66
C ILE A 146 4.91 -11.84 11.23
N LEU A 147 5.64 -12.36 10.26
CA LEU A 147 5.53 -13.75 9.82
C LEU A 147 6.13 -14.68 10.87
N ARG A 148 5.66 -15.92 10.94
CA ARG A 148 6.17 -16.88 11.94
C ARG A 148 7.68 -17.16 11.82
N GLU A 149 8.24 -17.06 10.62
CA GLU A 149 9.69 -17.16 10.37
C GLU A 149 10.48 -15.91 10.81
N ASP A 150 9.80 -14.77 10.86
CA ASP A 150 10.34 -13.48 11.31
C ASP A 150 10.27 -13.32 12.84
N MET A 151 9.76 -14.34 13.55
CA MET A 151 9.64 -14.41 15.00
C MET A 151 10.79 -15.18 15.64
N LEU A 152 11.07 -14.89 16.92
CA LEU A 152 11.99 -15.71 17.69
C LEU A 152 11.33 -17.03 18.14
N PRO A 153 12.02 -18.18 18.06
CA PRO A 153 11.42 -19.50 18.27
C PRO A 153 10.70 -19.74 19.61
N ARG A 154 11.07 -19.00 20.67
CA ARG A 154 10.54 -19.16 22.03
C ARG A 154 9.61 -18.01 22.47
N GLU A 155 9.34 -17.07 21.57
CA GLU A 155 8.43 -15.98 21.87
C GLU A 155 6.98 -16.39 21.60
N ASN A 156 6.14 -16.23 22.61
CA ASN A 156 4.70 -16.39 22.49
C ASN A 156 4.05 -15.08 22.87
N PHE A 157 3.31 -14.51 21.93
CA PHE A 157 2.59 -13.26 22.15
C PHE A 157 1.09 -13.49 22.16
N ARG A 158 0.39 -12.60 22.85
CA ARG A 158 -1.06 -12.57 22.99
C ARG A 158 -1.59 -11.22 22.50
N PRO A 159 -2.86 -11.17 22.06
CA PRO A 159 -3.52 -9.89 21.80
C PRO A 159 -3.39 -8.94 23.00
N GLY A 160 -2.97 -7.70 22.75
CA GLY A 160 -2.69 -6.67 23.75
C GLY A 160 -1.20 -6.50 24.11
N ASP A 161 -0.34 -7.47 23.78
CA ASP A 161 1.09 -7.36 24.07
C ASP A 161 1.74 -6.26 23.21
N ARG A 162 2.71 -5.55 23.80
CA ARG A 162 3.55 -4.60 23.06
C ARG A 162 4.78 -5.30 22.54
N ILE A 163 5.05 -5.14 21.24
CA ILE A 163 6.16 -5.77 20.55
C ILE A 163 6.94 -4.69 19.79
N ARG A 164 8.27 -4.75 19.89
CA ARG A 164 9.18 -3.98 19.04
C ARG A 164 9.64 -4.84 17.87
N GLY A 165 9.94 -4.27 16.73
CA GLY A 165 10.55 -5.01 15.63
C GLY A 165 11.04 -4.06 14.56
N VAL A 166 11.90 -4.53 13.67
CA VAL A 166 12.36 -3.71 12.55
C VAL A 166 11.37 -3.81 11.41
N LEU A 167 10.91 -2.67 10.91
CA LEU A 167 10.17 -2.60 9.66
C LEU A 167 11.14 -2.84 8.50
N TYR A 168 11.14 -4.03 7.90
CA TYR A 168 12.14 -4.38 6.87
C TYR A 168 11.61 -4.27 5.44
N ALA A 169 10.29 -4.16 5.26
CA ALA A 169 9.70 -3.98 3.95
C ALA A 169 8.33 -3.32 4.05
N VAL A 170 8.09 -2.35 3.17
CA VAL A 170 6.79 -1.75 2.91
C VAL A 170 6.30 -2.21 1.53
N ARG A 171 5.24 -3.03 1.47
CA ARG A 171 4.69 -3.54 0.21
C ARG A 171 3.25 -3.06 -0.03
N PRO A 172 2.95 -2.50 -1.21
CA PRO A 172 1.58 -2.17 -1.58
C PRO A 172 0.81 -3.44 -1.97
N GLU A 173 0.16 -4.09 -1.00
CA GLU A 173 -0.75 -5.22 -1.29
C GLU A 173 -2.20 -4.76 -1.50
N ALA A 174 -2.89 -5.39 -2.46
CA ALA A 174 -4.29 -5.11 -2.77
C ALA A 174 -5.24 -5.47 -1.60
N ARG A 175 -4.86 -6.49 -0.82
CA ARG A 175 -5.57 -6.99 0.37
C ARG A 175 -4.56 -7.55 1.38
N GLY A 176 -4.11 -6.74 2.33
CA GLY A 176 -3.17 -7.24 3.33
C GLY A 176 -2.51 -6.15 4.15
N ALA A 177 -1.71 -6.59 5.12
CA ALA A 177 -0.83 -5.72 5.88
C ALA A 177 0.29 -5.23 4.96
N GLN A 178 0.51 -3.92 4.93
CA GLN A 178 1.48 -3.30 4.02
C GLN A 178 2.88 -3.26 4.63
N LEU A 179 2.97 -3.45 5.95
CA LEU A 179 4.18 -3.29 6.73
C LEU A 179 4.63 -4.65 7.25
N PHE A 180 5.81 -5.07 6.82
CA PHE A 180 6.43 -6.31 7.27
C PHE A 180 7.48 -6.01 8.32
N VAL A 181 7.25 -6.54 9.52
CA VAL A 181 8.12 -6.35 10.67
C VAL A 181 8.84 -7.67 10.97
N THR A 182 10.09 -7.59 11.38
CA THR A 182 10.89 -8.74 11.79
C THR A 182 11.52 -8.55 13.16
N ARG A 183 11.69 -9.66 13.88
CA ARG A 183 12.46 -9.75 15.11
C ARG A 183 13.65 -10.70 14.98
N SER A 184 13.69 -11.50 13.92
CA SER A 184 14.70 -12.54 13.74
C SER A 184 15.90 -12.09 12.90
N LYS A 185 15.70 -11.20 11.92
CA LYS A 185 16.77 -10.80 11.00
C LYS A 185 17.90 -9.97 11.66
N PRO A 186 19.10 -9.91 11.04
CA PRO A 186 20.25 -9.17 11.58
C PRO A 186 20.00 -7.67 11.77
N GLU A 187 19.13 -7.04 10.96
CA GLU A 187 18.80 -5.62 11.04
C GLU A 187 18.23 -5.26 12.42
N MET A 188 17.46 -6.17 13.04
CA MET A 188 16.97 -6.00 14.41
C MET A 188 18.12 -5.84 15.42
N LEU A 189 19.23 -6.56 15.22
CA LEU A 189 20.40 -6.42 16.10
C LEU A 189 21.10 -5.09 15.86
N ILE A 190 21.31 -4.72 14.60
CA ILE A 190 22.00 -3.48 14.21
C ILE A 190 21.29 -2.27 14.83
N GLU A 191 19.97 -2.20 14.70
CA GLU A 191 19.21 -1.07 15.22
C GLU A 191 19.07 -1.07 16.75
N LEU A 192 19.06 -2.25 17.39
CA LEU A 192 19.14 -2.30 18.85
C LEU A 192 20.47 -1.69 19.34
N PHE A 193 21.58 -2.05 18.70
CA PHE A 193 22.89 -1.48 19.02
C PHE A 193 22.97 0.02 18.72
N ARG A 194 22.33 0.50 17.64
CA ARG A 194 22.26 1.93 17.32
C ARG A 194 21.54 2.73 18.42
N ILE A 195 20.49 2.18 19.02
CA ILE A 195 19.74 2.82 20.11
C ILE A 195 20.52 2.74 21.44
N GLU A 196 21.15 1.60 21.70
CA GLU A 196 21.78 1.31 22.98
C GLU A 196 23.19 1.91 23.12
N VAL A 197 23.93 2.03 22.02
CA VAL A 197 25.31 2.52 21.96
C VAL A 197 25.34 3.87 21.24
N PRO A 198 25.42 5.01 21.97
CA PRO A 198 25.39 6.36 21.38
C PRO A 198 26.45 6.57 20.29
N GLU A 199 27.64 5.99 20.45
CA GLU A 199 28.75 6.10 19.51
C GLU A 199 28.43 5.49 18.14
N ILE A 200 27.51 4.53 18.05
CA ILE A 200 27.02 3.98 16.78
C ILE A 200 25.99 4.92 16.16
N GLY A 201 25.12 5.52 16.97
CA GLY A 201 24.14 6.52 16.53
C GLY A 201 24.79 7.81 15.99
N GLU A 202 25.90 8.23 16.59
CA GLU A 202 26.70 9.39 16.18
C GLU A 202 27.70 9.08 15.04
N GLU A 203 27.67 7.86 14.48
CA GLU A 203 28.56 7.40 13.41
C GLU A 203 30.06 7.40 13.76
N VAL A 204 30.39 7.41 15.05
CA VAL A 204 31.77 7.32 15.55
C VAL A 204 32.29 5.87 15.47
N ILE A 205 31.39 4.91 15.70
CA ILE A 205 31.61 3.47 15.52
C ILE A 205 30.70 2.99 14.39
N GLU A 206 31.29 2.32 13.41
CA GLU A 206 30.59 1.74 12.27
C GLU A 206 30.42 0.23 12.43
N ILE A 207 29.20 -0.27 12.26
CA ILE A 207 28.93 -1.72 12.19
C ILE A 207 29.29 -2.22 10.79
N LYS A 208 30.30 -3.08 10.69
CA LYS A 208 30.77 -3.66 9.41
C LYS A 208 29.99 -4.89 8.98
N ALA A 209 29.55 -5.71 9.93
CA ALA A 209 28.76 -6.89 9.64
C ALA A 209 28.00 -7.33 10.90
N ALA A 210 26.82 -7.90 10.70
CA ALA A 210 26.06 -8.57 11.75
C ALA A 210 25.56 -9.92 11.24
N ALA A 211 25.76 -10.96 12.04
CA ALA A 211 25.24 -12.30 11.78
C ALA A 211 24.50 -12.78 13.04
N ARG A 212 23.31 -13.35 12.86
CA ARG A 212 22.44 -13.72 13.96
C ARG A 212 21.77 -15.06 13.69
N ASP A 213 21.90 -15.97 14.65
CA ASP A 213 21.05 -17.15 14.79
C ASP A 213 19.92 -16.77 15.75
N PRO A 214 18.70 -16.53 15.25
CA PRO A 214 17.62 -15.92 16.03
C PRO A 214 17.29 -16.75 17.29
N GLY A 215 17.42 -16.13 18.46
CA GLY A 215 17.12 -16.76 19.75
C GLY A 215 18.23 -17.66 20.29
N SER A 216 19.42 -17.67 19.66
CA SER A 216 20.57 -18.45 20.11
C SER A 216 21.83 -17.61 20.28
N ARG A 217 22.43 -17.14 19.19
CA ARG A 217 23.72 -16.44 19.19
C ARG A 217 23.75 -15.33 18.16
N ALA A 218 24.51 -14.29 18.44
CA ALA A 218 24.78 -13.22 17.49
C ALA A 218 26.29 -12.93 17.45
N LYS A 219 26.76 -12.45 16.31
CA LYS A 219 28.10 -11.91 16.13
C LYS A 219 27.99 -10.60 15.38
N ILE A 220 28.68 -9.58 15.89
CA ILE A 220 28.74 -8.26 15.27
C ILE A 220 30.22 -7.88 15.11
N ALA A 221 30.54 -7.29 13.97
CA ALA A 221 31.86 -6.74 13.68
C ALA A 221 31.73 -5.22 13.63
N VAL A 222 32.49 -4.52 14.46
CA VAL A 222 32.47 -3.07 14.59
C VAL A 222 33.86 -2.49 14.33
N LYS A 223 33.91 -1.27 13.81
CA LYS A 223 35.16 -0.55 13.54
C LYS A 223 34.97 0.92 13.90
N THR A 224 35.99 1.54 14.47
CA THR A 224 36.09 3.01 14.54
C THR A 224 37.36 3.49 13.86
N ASN A 225 37.37 4.74 13.41
CA ASN A 225 38.56 5.41 12.91
C ASN A 225 39.22 6.29 13.99
N ASP A 226 38.55 6.56 15.12
CA ASP A 226 39.16 7.27 16.25
C ASP A 226 39.95 6.29 17.12
N LYS A 227 41.27 6.49 17.17
CA LYS A 227 42.20 5.64 17.94
C LYS A 227 42.02 5.76 19.46
N ARG A 228 41.27 6.75 19.93
CA ARG A 228 40.99 6.96 21.36
C ARG A 228 39.81 6.13 21.86
N ILE A 229 39.06 5.50 20.96
CA ILE A 229 37.84 4.76 21.28
C ILE A 229 38.11 3.28 21.06
N ASP A 230 37.80 2.46 22.07
CA ASP A 230 37.73 1.01 21.93
C ASP A 230 36.32 0.63 21.47
N PRO A 231 36.13 0.17 20.22
CA PRO A 231 34.81 -0.10 19.69
C PRO A 231 34.12 -1.28 20.37
N VAL A 232 34.89 -2.26 20.87
CA VAL A 232 34.32 -3.40 21.60
C VAL A 232 33.92 -2.96 23.00
N GLY A 233 34.80 -2.23 23.70
CA GLY A 233 34.51 -1.68 25.03
C GLY A 233 33.27 -0.78 25.05
N ALA A 234 33.12 0.09 24.05
CA ALA A 234 31.93 0.95 23.91
C ALA A 234 30.65 0.13 23.68
N CYS A 235 30.70 -0.90 22.83
CA CYS A 235 29.53 -1.73 22.53
C CYS A 235 29.09 -2.64 23.69
N VAL A 236 30.00 -3.02 24.59
CA VAL A 236 29.70 -3.91 25.74
C VAL A 236 29.27 -3.09 26.97
N GLY A 237 29.81 -1.88 27.13
CA GLY A 237 29.53 -1.00 28.27
C GLY A 237 30.12 -1.51 29.60
N MET A 238 29.81 -0.82 30.70
CA MET A 238 30.29 -1.22 32.03
C MET A 238 29.63 -2.54 32.46
N ARG A 239 30.44 -3.60 32.60
CA ARG A 239 30.01 -4.95 33.04
C ARG A 239 29.00 -5.65 32.10
N GLY A 240 29.03 -5.37 30.81
CA GLY A 240 28.11 -6.00 29.86
C GLY A 240 26.69 -5.45 29.99
N ALA A 241 26.53 -4.17 30.36
CA ALA A 241 25.21 -3.54 30.50
C ALA A 241 24.40 -3.54 29.19
N HIS A 242 25.08 -3.66 28.05
CA HIS A 242 24.49 -3.68 26.71
C HIS A 242 24.55 -5.08 26.06
N GLU A 243 24.97 -6.12 26.81
CA GLU A 243 25.06 -7.52 26.36
C GLU A 243 23.76 -8.32 26.58
#